data_AF-A0A842RAX2-F1
#
_entry.id   AF-A0A842RAX2-F1
#
_cell.length_a   1.000
_cell.length_b   1.000
_cell.length_c   1.000
_cell.angle_alpha   90.00
_cell.angle_beta   90.00
_cell.angle_gamma   90.00
#
_symmetry.space_group_name_H-M   'P 1'
#
loop_
_entity.id
_entity.type
_entity.pdbx_description
1 polymer ?
#
loop_
_entity_poly.entity_id
_entity_poly.type
_entity_poly.pdbx_seq_one_letter_code
_entity_poly.pdbx_strand_id
1 'polypeptide(L)'
;MKKCHICEKEAHNLCSICQQPACRNHISMQPKKDQAETSTLQGRVDLQFEAICSSCKQSEQRRNFIIVIIAIVVLIIVTMFILGSLGFISWFV
;
A
#
# COMPACT_ATOMS: atom_id res chain seq x y z
N MET A 1 32.08 4.56 4.55
CA MET A 1 30.90 4.00 5.24
C MET A 1 29.65 4.63 4.65
N LYS A 2 28.61 3.85 4.31
CA LYS A 2 27.36 4.39 3.75
C LYS A 2 26.44 4.83 4.90
N LYS A 3 25.87 6.03 4.81
CA LYS A 3 24.91 6.57 5.78
C LYS A 3 23.49 6.31 5.31
N CYS A 4 22.55 6.18 6.25
CA CYS A 4 21.15 6.03 5.95
C CYS A 4 20.57 7.35 5.41
N HIS A 5 19.81 7.28 4.31
CA HIS A 5 19.21 8.46 3.70
C HIS A 5 18.11 9.14 4.54
N ILE A 6 17.57 8.45 5.56
CA ILE A 6 16.46 8.96 6.41
C ILE A 6 17.01 9.52 7.72
N CYS A 7 17.97 8.84 8.32
CA CYS A 7 18.41 9.09 9.69
C CYS A 7 19.87 9.57 9.79
N GLU A 8 20.62 9.59 8.68
CA GLU A 8 22.07 9.85 8.56
C GLU A 8 23.00 8.98 9.45
N LYS A 9 22.44 8.04 10.20
CA LYS A 9 23.20 7.03 10.97
C LYS A 9 23.78 5.97 10.04
N GLU A 10 24.58 5.07 10.60
CA GLU A 10 25.19 3.96 9.89
C GLU A 10 24.13 3.09 9.19
N ALA A 11 24.29 2.91 7.88
CA ALA A 11 23.39 2.06 7.09
C ALA A 11 23.84 0.61 7.20
N HIS A 12 22.91 -0.26 7.59
CA HIS A 12 23.18 -1.69 7.70
C HIS A 12 22.70 -2.47 6.48
N ASN A 13 21.65 -2.00 5.80
CA ASN A 13 21.04 -2.70 4.68
C ASN A 13 20.60 -1.72 3.58
N LEU A 14 20.36 -2.27 2.39
CA LEU A 14 19.73 -1.56 1.27
C LEU A 14 18.25 -1.95 1.21
N CYS A 15 17.39 -0.99 0.90
CA CYS A 15 15.99 -1.27 0.65
C CYS A 15 15.83 -2.05 -0.67
N SER A 16 15.08 -3.15 -0.69
CA SER A 16 14.81 -3.94 -1.90
C SER A 16 14.12 -3.11 -2.99
N ILE A 17 13.18 -2.23 -2.59
CA ILE A 17 12.36 -1.43 -3.51
C ILE A 17 13.12 -0.24 -4.11
N CYS A 18 13.67 0.65 -3.29
CA CYS A 18 14.32 1.88 -3.76
C CYS A 18 15.84 1.80 -3.88
N GLN A 19 16.45 0.65 -3.52
CA GLN A 19 17.91 0.44 -3.45
C GLN A 19 18.68 1.48 -2.63
N GLN A 20 18.01 2.26 -1.79
CA GLN A 20 18.65 3.26 -0.94
C GLN A 20 19.17 2.65 0.37
N PRO A 21 20.31 3.14 0.90
CA PRO A 21 20.83 2.71 2.18
C PRO A 21 19.87 3.11 3.32
N ALA A 22 19.50 2.13 4.14
CA ALA A 22 18.60 2.28 5.27
C ALA A 22 19.24 1.75 6.57
N CYS A 23 18.98 2.44 7.68
CA CYS A 23 19.37 2.01 9.02
C CYS A 23 18.38 0.96 9.54
N ARG A 24 18.81 0.10 10.50
CA ARG A 24 17.99 -1.01 11.04
C ARG A 24 16.60 -0.56 11.55
N ASN A 25 16.51 0.65 12.10
CA ASN A 25 15.25 1.21 12.58
C ASN A 25 14.29 1.64 11.46
N HIS A 26 14.81 1.89 10.26
CA HIS A 26 14.03 2.36 9.12
C HIS A 26 13.84 1.30 8.04
N ILE A 27 14.39 0.11 8.25
CA ILE A 27 14.21 -1.05 7.38
C ILE A 27 13.43 -2.12 8.14
N SER A 28 12.28 -2.51 7.61
CA SER A 28 11.45 -3.57 8.17
C SER A 28 11.59 -4.77 7.24
N MET A 29 11.99 -5.91 7.80
CA MET A 29 11.82 -7.19 7.10
C MET A 29 10.34 -7.50 7.12
N GLN A 30 9.70 -7.52 5.94
CA GLN A 30 8.33 -7.96 5.81
C GLN A 30 8.28 -9.23 4.97
N PRO A 31 7.42 -10.20 5.32
CA PRO A 31 7.14 -11.32 4.43
C PRO A 31 6.52 -10.76 3.15
N LYS A 32 7.04 -11.19 2.01
CA LYS A 32 6.51 -10.82 0.69
C LYS A 32 5.04 -11.27 0.62
N LYS A 33 4.12 -10.30 0.56
CA LYS A 33 2.67 -10.56 0.61
C LYS A 33 2.10 -11.13 -0.70
N ASP A 34 2.91 -11.23 -1.76
CA ASP A 34 2.51 -11.70 -3.09
C ASP A 34 2.40 -13.23 -3.26
N GLN A 35 2.44 -14.03 -2.19
CA GLN A 35 2.15 -15.49 -2.29
C GLN A 35 0.77 -15.87 -1.75
N ALA A 36 -0.24 -15.07 -2.09
CA ALA A 36 -1.64 -15.46 -1.91
C ALA A 36 -2.29 -15.96 -3.21
N GLU A 37 -1.53 -16.20 -4.27
CA GLU A 37 -2.04 -16.85 -5.47
C GLU A 37 -1.19 -18.07 -5.83
N THR A 38 -1.79 -19.24 -5.59
CA THR A 38 -1.59 -20.50 -6.32
C THR A 38 -0.17 -21.09 -6.34
N SER A 39 0.11 -21.98 -5.39
CA SER A 39 0.65 -23.31 -5.71
C SER A 39 0.71 -24.16 -4.43
N THR A 40 -0.38 -24.87 -4.18
CA THR A 40 -0.32 -26.17 -3.51
C THR A 40 0.62 -27.07 -4.29
N LEU A 41 1.90 -27.16 -3.91
CA LEU A 41 2.77 -28.31 -4.11
C LEU A 41 4.09 -28.11 -3.34
N GLN A 42 4.29 -28.96 -2.33
CA GLN A 42 5.57 -29.25 -1.67
C GLN A 42 6.21 -28.17 -0.78
N GLY A 43 5.77 -28.13 0.48
CA GLY A 43 6.64 -28.46 1.61
C GLY A 43 7.87 -27.59 1.96
N ARG A 44 8.10 -26.46 1.30
CA ARG A 44 9.00 -25.40 1.77
C ARG A 44 8.34 -24.05 1.54
N VAL A 45 7.81 -23.47 2.63
CA VAL A 45 7.49 -22.04 2.65
C VAL A 45 8.83 -21.32 2.75
N ASP A 46 9.47 -21.08 1.60
CA ASP A 46 10.55 -20.11 1.50
C ASP A 46 9.92 -18.74 1.77
N LEU A 47 9.84 -18.38 3.06
CA LEU A 47 9.47 -17.05 3.53
C LEU A 47 10.53 -16.09 2.97
N GLN A 48 10.31 -15.59 1.76
CA GLN A 48 11.11 -14.51 1.23
C GLN A 48 10.79 -13.25 2.03
N PHE A 49 11.70 -12.89 2.92
CA PHE A 49 11.67 -11.64 3.65
C PHE A 49 12.31 -10.56 2.79
N GLU A 50 11.53 -9.56 2.41
CA GLU A 50 12.05 -8.38 1.72
C GLU A 50 12.35 -7.29 2.74
N ALA A 51 13.55 -6.71 2.62
CA ALA A 51 13.98 -5.59 3.44
C ALA A 51 13.42 -4.30 2.83
N ILE A 52 12.30 -3.82 3.37
CA ILE A 52 11.56 -2.65 2.84
C ILE A 52 11.80 -1.46 3.75
N CYS A 53 12.13 -0.30 3.19
CA CYS A 53 12.25 0.92 3.98
C CYS A 53 10.88 1.49 4.37
N SER A 54 10.84 2.16 5.53
CA SER A 54 9.65 2.85 6.06
C SER A 54 9.03 3.82 5.05
N SER A 55 9.83 4.57 4.28
CA SER A 55 9.32 5.46 3.23
C SER A 55 8.58 4.72 2.11
N CYS A 56 9.11 3.60 1.61
CA CYS A 56 8.42 2.80 0.59
C CYS A 56 7.15 2.18 1.14
N LYS A 57 7.17 1.65 2.37
CA LYS A 57 5.98 1.10 3.03
C LYS A 57 4.89 2.16 3.19
N GLN A 58 5.27 3.39 3.58
CA GLN A 58 4.34 4.50 3.72
C GLN A 58 3.79 4.97 2.36
N SER A 59 4.59 4.91 1.29
CA SER A 59 4.16 5.29 -0.06
C SER A 59 3.07 4.36 -0.61
N GLU A 60 3.17 3.06 -0.35
CA GLU A 60 2.17 2.08 -0.76
C GLU A 60 0.86 2.27 0.01
N GLN A 61 0.94 2.46 1.32
CA GLN A 61 -0.23 2.72 2.15
C GLN A 61 -0.95 4.03 1.76
N ARG A 62 -0.21 5.08 1.39
CA ARG A 62 -0.81 6.35 0.91
C ARG A 62 -1.58 6.19 -0.39
N ARG A 63 -1.08 5.40 -1.35
CA ARG A 63 -1.77 5.17 -2.63
C ARG A 63 -3.12 4.49 -2.42
N ASN A 64 -3.16 3.48 -1.56
CA ASN A 64 -4.40 2.78 -1.22
C ASN A 64 -5.41 3.74 -0.58
N PHE A 65 -4.95 4.64 0.30
CA PHE A 65 -5.83 5.62 0.93
C PHE A 65 -6.45 6.61 -0.07
N ILE A 66 -5.67 7.11 -1.03
CA ILE A 66 -6.18 8.01 -2.08
C ILE A 66 -7.23 7.31 -2.95
N ILE A 67 -6.97 6.08 -3.38
CA ILE A 67 -7.91 5.30 -4.20
C ILE A 67 -9.23 5.08 -3.44
N VAL A 68 -9.17 4.74 -2.16
CA VAL A 68 -10.35 4.56 -1.32
C VAL A 68 -11.15 5.87 -1.19
N ILE A 69 -10.50 7.01 -0.97
CA ILE A 69 -11.18 8.30 -0.91
C ILE A 69 -11.89 8.61 -2.23
N ILE A 70 -11.20 8.44 -3.36
CA ILE A 70 -11.79 8.69 -4.68
C ILE A 70 -13.01 7.79 -4.89
N ALA A 71 -12.91 6.50 -4.55
CA ALA A 71 -14.03 5.57 -4.65
C ALA A 71 -15.24 6.01 -3.79
N ILE A 72 -15.00 6.47 -2.56
CA ILE A 72 -16.05 6.98 -1.67
C ILE A 72 -16.71 8.23 -2.26
N VAL A 73 -15.93 9.19 -2.74
CA VAL A 73 -16.45 10.43 -3.34
C VAL A 73 -17.33 10.12 -4.57
N VAL A 74 -16.87 9.24 -5.44
CA VAL A 74 -17.65 8.78 -6.61
C VAL A 74 -18.96 8.12 -6.17
N LEU A 75 -18.92 7.26 -5.15
CA LEU A 75 -20.12 6.59 -4.63
C LEU A 75 -21.14 7.58 -4.04
N ILE A 76 -20.69 8.63 -3.36
CA ILE A 76 -21.57 9.69 -2.85
C ILE A 76 -22.24 10.46 -3.99
N ILE A 77 -21.49 10.83 -5.03
CA ILE A 77 -22.04 11.54 -6.19
C ILE A 77 -23.10 10.68 -6.89
N VAL A 78 -22.81 9.40 -7.10
CA VAL A 78 -23.74 8.46 -7.72
C VAL A 78 -25.01 8.30 -6.89
N THR A 79 -24.89 8.14 -5.57
CA THR A 79 -26.06 8.01 -4.69
C THR A 79 -26.89 9.29 -4.64
N MET A 80 -26.28 10.47 -4.62
CA MET A 80 -26.97 11.76 -4.74
C MET A 80 -27.73 11.87 -6.06
N PHE A 81 -27.14 11.43 -7.17
CA PHE A 81 -27.78 11.47 -8.49
C PHE A 81 -28.99 10.51 -8.57
N ILE A 82 -28.86 9.31 -8.00
CA ILE A 82 -29.96 8.32 -7.96
C ILE A 82 -31.11 8.82 -7.06
N LEU A 83 -30.81 9.33 -5.87
CA LEU A 83 -31.85 9.86 -4.97
C LEU A 83 -32.51 11.12 -5.53
N GLY A 84 -31.73 12.01 -6.16
CA GLY A 84 -32.25 13.20 -6.82
C GLY A 84 -33.15 12.86 -8.00
N SER A 85 -32.79 11.86 -8.82
CA SER A 85 -33.62 11.40 -9.93
C SER A 85 -34.87 10.65 -9.46
N LEU A 86 -34.80 9.83 -8.42
CA LEU A 86 -35.98 9.19 -7.81
C LEU A 86 -36.95 10.22 -7.20
N GLY A 87 -36.43 11.25 -6.52
CA GLY A 87 -37.23 12.36 -6.01
C GLY A 87 -37.88 13.19 -7.12
N PHE A 88 -37.18 13.36 -8.25
CA PHE A 88 -37.72 14.06 -9.41
C PHE A 88 -38.84 13.27 -10.10
N ILE A 89 -38.70 11.95 -10.23
CA ILE A 89 -39.74 11.07 -10.79
C ILE A 89 -40.99 11.07 -9.89
N SER A 90 -40.81 11.10 -8.56
CA SER A 90 -41.93 11.11 -7.61
C SER A 90 -42.68 12.45 -7.52
N TRP A 91 -42.14 13.54 -8.08
CA TRP A 91 -42.87 14.81 -8.23
C TRP A 91 -43.72 14.82 -9.51
N PHE A 92 -43.27 14.11 -10.54
CA PHE A 92 -43.95 14.07 -11.84
C PHE A 92 -45.09 13.03 -11.94
N VAL A 93 -45.21 12.13 -10.96
CA VAL A 93 -46.33 11.16 -10.80
C VAL A 93 -47.31 11.68 -9.77
#